data_AF-A0A9D5BCD6-F1
#
_entry.id   AF-A0A9D5BCD6-F1
#
_cell.length_a   1.000
_cell.length_b   1.000
_cell.length_c   1.000
_cell.angle_alpha   90.00
_cell.angle_beta   90.00
_cell.angle_gamma   90.00
#
_symmetry.space_group_name_H-M   'P 1'
#
loop_
_entity.id
_entity.type
_entity.pdbx_description
1 polymer ?
#
loop_
_entity_poly.entity_id
_entity_poly.type
_entity_poly.pdbx_seq_one_letter_code
_entity_poly.pdbx_strand_id
1 'polypeptide(L)'
;MVTTNTNEVHNKSHESLHSKSHESLHNISHESLSTTNENLRYLSMKYLGYVVLGYILVLHFIGIFGVSLYLTIIPSTKQILKNKNLKMFTFSVFTIVSTFASCGFVPTNENMIVFKKNSGLLLMLIPQVLLGNTLYPPFLRFCIWVLGKFYKKKECGYLLKHSEEVGYKHLLKGKHSVFLVATVFGLLVVQVTLFCLMDWNSEGLKGMNNYEKLIGVLFQSINSRHTGETIVDISILSQAMLVLFVLMMYLPPYTSFLPLKDSEISSKRMKKTRGKVSENLIFSQLSYLTIFIILVCITERKKLKEDPLNFNVLNIVLEVISAYGNVGFSTGYSCERQLHPEANCENKWIGFVGKWSDEGKIILILVMLFGRLKKFNMDGGKSWKLL
;
A
#
# COMPACT_ATOMS: atom_id res chain seq x y z
N MET A 1 -35.02 -80.17 -32.29
CA MET A 1 -33.64 -80.40 -31.80
C MET A 1 -32.90 -79.08 -31.93
N VAL A 2 -32.21 -78.69 -30.86
CA VAL A 2 -31.74 -77.34 -30.52
C VAL A 2 -30.67 -76.81 -31.48
N THR A 3 -30.88 -75.63 -32.08
CA THR A 3 -29.81 -74.77 -32.63
C THR A 3 -30.26 -73.31 -32.76
N THR A 4 -30.35 -72.59 -31.64
CA THR A 4 -30.36 -71.11 -31.63
C THR A 4 -29.78 -70.61 -30.31
N ASN A 5 -29.03 -69.50 -30.37
CA ASN A 5 -28.48 -68.71 -29.25
C ASN A 5 -27.05 -69.00 -28.76
N THR A 6 -26.05 -68.77 -29.63
CA THR A 6 -24.67 -68.49 -29.17
C THR A 6 -24.06 -67.18 -29.72
N ASN A 7 -24.64 -66.56 -30.76
CA ASN A 7 -24.01 -65.39 -31.41
C ASN A 7 -24.48 -64.00 -30.90
N GLU A 8 -25.64 -63.89 -30.23
CA GLU A 8 -26.12 -62.58 -29.72
C GLU A 8 -25.56 -62.20 -28.33
N VAL A 9 -25.17 -63.19 -27.52
CA VAL A 9 -24.59 -62.95 -26.19
C VAL A 9 -23.13 -62.50 -26.28
N HIS A 10 -22.42 -62.90 -27.33
CA HIS A 10 -21.02 -62.51 -27.55
C HIS A 10 -20.86 -61.06 -28.04
N ASN A 11 -21.86 -60.50 -28.72
CA ASN A 11 -21.77 -59.13 -29.26
C ASN A 11 -22.11 -58.06 -28.21
N LYS A 12 -23.11 -58.31 -27.35
CA LYS A 12 -23.46 -57.41 -26.23
C LYS A 12 -22.39 -57.36 -25.13
N SER A 13 -21.67 -58.45 -24.90
CA SER A 13 -20.56 -58.46 -23.93
C SER A 13 -19.38 -57.63 -24.42
N HIS A 14 -19.03 -57.71 -25.70
CA HIS A 14 -17.97 -56.92 -26.34
C HIS A 14 -18.24 -55.40 -26.33
N GLU A 15 -19.48 -54.96 -26.63
CA GLU A 15 -19.83 -53.53 -26.56
C GLU A 15 -19.81 -52.99 -25.11
N SER A 16 -20.25 -53.77 -24.12
CA SER A 16 -20.22 -53.36 -22.70
C SER A 16 -18.80 -53.27 -22.14
N LEU A 17 -17.88 -54.13 -22.61
CA LEU A 17 -16.46 -54.11 -22.24
C LEU A 17 -15.75 -52.90 -22.86
N HIS A 18 -16.09 -52.54 -24.10
CA HIS A 18 -15.54 -51.36 -24.77
C HIS A 18 -16.03 -50.03 -24.15
N SER A 19 -17.28 -49.99 -23.70
CA SER A 19 -17.84 -48.85 -22.96
C SER A 19 -17.16 -48.65 -21.61
N LYS A 20 -16.98 -49.73 -20.82
CA LYS A 20 -16.31 -49.67 -19.51
C LYS A 20 -14.82 -49.38 -19.60
N SER A 21 -14.14 -49.83 -20.66
CA SER A 21 -12.73 -49.52 -20.89
C SER A 21 -12.52 -48.06 -21.31
N HIS A 22 -13.43 -47.49 -22.11
CA HIS A 22 -13.40 -46.06 -22.44
C HIS A 22 -13.65 -45.19 -21.21
N GLU A 23 -14.64 -45.54 -20.38
CA GLU A 23 -14.98 -44.78 -19.18
C GLU A 23 -13.87 -44.87 -18.11
N SER A 24 -13.21 -46.03 -17.98
CA SER A 24 -12.04 -46.19 -17.10
C SER A 24 -10.81 -45.45 -17.62
N LEU A 25 -10.51 -45.47 -18.93
CA LEU A 25 -9.44 -44.65 -19.51
C LEU A 25 -9.71 -43.16 -19.33
N HIS A 26 -10.97 -42.73 -19.50
CA HIS A 26 -11.35 -41.34 -19.32
C HIS A 26 -11.17 -40.92 -17.85
N ASN A 27 -11.59 -41.75 -16.89
CA ASN A 27 -11.40 -41.49 -15.47
C ASN A 27 -9.91 -41.47 -15.06
N ILE A 28 -9.09 -42.41 -15.55
CA ILE A 28 -7.64 -42.44 -15.30
C ILE A 28 -6.95 -41.21 -15.92
N SER A 29 -7.38 -40.77 -17.10
CA SER A 29 -6.85 -39.56 -17.75
C SER A 29 -7.24 -38.27 -17.01
N HIS A 30 -8.46 -38.21 -16.48
CA HIS A 30 -8.92 -37.08 -15.67
C HIS A 30 -8.22 -37.05 -14.30
N GLU A 31 -8.00 -38.20 -13.68
CA GLU A 31 -7.32 -38.32 -12.38
C GLU A 31 -5.81 -38.03 -12.49
N SER A 32 -5.16 -38.46 -13.57
CA SER A 32 -3.76 -38.11 -13.87
C SER A 32 -3.59 -36.63 -14.25
N LEU A 33 -4.55 -36.04 -14.98
CA LEU A 33 -4.53 -34.61 -15.30
C LEU A 33 -4.80 -33.74 -14.06
N SER A 34 -5.72 -34.15 -13.17
CA SER A 34 -6.01 -33.42 -11.93
C SER A 34 -4.83 -33.45 -10.97
N THR A 35 -4.21 -34.61 -10.75
CA THR A 35 -2.97 -34.73 -9.95
C THR A 35 -1.80 -33.96 -10.55
N THR A 36 -1.66 -33.92 -11.87
CA THR A 36 -0.63 -33.11 -12.56
C THR A 36 -0.85 -31.61 -12.34
N ASN A 37 -2.10 -31.13 -12.41
CA ASN A 37 -2.45 -29.73 -12.18
C ASN A 37 -2.29 -29.32 -10.71
N GLU A 38 -2.66 -30.19 -9.77
CA GLU A 38 -2.43 -29.98 -8.33
C GLU A 38 -0.93 -29.87 -8.00
N ASN A 39 -0.11 -30.77 -8.55
CA ASN A 39 1.34 -30.74 -8.37
C ASN A 39 1.96 -29.48 -8.99
N LEU A 40 1.53 -29.10 -10.20
CA LEU A 40 1.98 -27.87 -10.85
C LEU A 40 1.59 -26.62 -10.06
N ARG A 41 0.40 -26.60 -9.46
CA ARG A 41 -0.06 -25.51 -8.59
C ARG A 41 0.82 -25.40 -7.35
N TYR A 42 1.12 -26.51 -6.68
CA TYR A 42 2.01 -26.54 -5.51
C TYR A 42 3.42 -26.04 -5.85
N LEU A 43 4.02 -26.57 -6.93
CA LEU A 43 5.34 -26.14 -7.41
C LEU A 43 5.36 -24.65 -7.79
N SER A 44 4.28 -24.17 -8.42
CA SER A 44 4.13 -22.75 -8.78
C SER A 44 4.02 -21.85 -7.54
N MET A 45 3.30 -22.27 -6.50
CA MET A 45 3.23 -21.53 -5.23
C MET A 45 4.58 -21.49 -4.52
N LYS A 46 5.31 -22.61 -4.47
CA LYS A 46 6.66 -22.67 -3.92
C LYS A 46 7.61 -21.76 -4.69
N TYR A 47 7.55 -21.79 -6.02
CA TYR A 47 8.34 -20.91 -6.89
C TYR A 47 7.99 -19.44 -6.67
N LEU A 48 6.71 -19.09 -6.55
CA LEU A 48 6.26 -17.74 -6.22
C LEU A 48 6.86 -17.24 -4.90
N GLY A 49 6.93 -18.10 -3.87
CA GLY A 49 7.59 -17.78 -2.60
C GLY A 49 9.06 -17.38 -2.77
N TYR A 50 9.82 -18.14 -3.58
CA TYR A 50 11.22 -17.79 -3.89
C TYR A 50 11.34 -16.50 -4.70
N VAL A 51 10.43 -16.25 -5.65
CA VAL A 51 10.42 -15.00 -6.43
C VAL A 51 10.14 -13.80 -5.52
N VAL A 52 9.17 -13.91 -4.60
CA VAL A 52 8.86 -12.85 -3.63
C VAL A 52 10.03 -12.61 -2.67
N LEU A 53 10.67 -13.67 -2.16
CA LEU A 53 11.84 -13.54 -1.31
C LEU A 53 13.00 -12.86 -2.07
N GLY A 54 13.28 -13.32 -3.29
CA GLY A 54 14.30 -12.72 -4.15
C GLY A 54 14.01 -11.25 -4.47
N TYR A 55 12.76 -10.92 -4.76
CA TYR A 55 12.30 -9.55 -4.99
C TYR A 55 12.63 -8.63 -3.81
N ILE A 56 12.28 -9.06 -2.59
CA ILE A 56 12.52 -8.28 -1.37
C ILE A 56 14.02 -8.11 -1.16
N LEU A 57 14.80 -9.20 -1.20
CA LEU A 57 16.24 -9.16 -0.96
C LEU A 57 16.99 -8.30 -1.98
N VAL A 58 16.68 -8.45 -3.27
CA VAL A 58 17.35 -7.70 -4.35
C VAL A 58 17.05 -6.21 -4.24
N LEU A 59 15.80 -5.81 -4.03
CA LEU A 59 15.44 -4.39 -3.93
C LEU A 59 16.02 -3.73 -2.68
N HIS A 60 16.06 -4.42 -1.54
CA HIS A 60 16.73 -3.92 -0.34
C HIS A 60 18.24 -3.80 -0.56
N PHE A 61 18.88 -4.81 -1.15
CA PHE A 61 20.32 -4.76 -1.42
C PHE A 61 20.69 -3.59 -2.33
N ILE A 62 19.97 -3.41 -3.45
CA ILE A 62 20.17 -2.29 -4.38
C ILE A 62 19.92 -0.96 -3.67
N GLY A 63 18.86 -0.84 -2.88
CA GLY A 63 18.53 0.36 -2.12
C GLY A 63 19.61 0.72 -1.09
N ILE A 64 20.02 -0.24 -0.25
CA ILE A 64 21.00 -0.05 0.82
C ILE A 64 22.36 0.30 0.23
N PHE A 65 22.79 -0.44 -0.81
CA PHE A 65 24.03 -0.17 -1.52
C PHE A 65 24.00 1.21 -2.15
N GLY A 66 22.92 1.54 -2.87
CA GLY A 66 22.75 2.83 -3.52
C GLY A 66 22.80 3.99 -2.53
N VAL A 67 22.00 3.97 -1.46
CA VAL A 67 21.98 5.05 -0.47
C VAL A 67 23.32 5.16 0.24
N SER A 68 23.95 4.04 0.61
CA SER A 68 25.29 4.06 1.24
C SER A 68 26.35 4.66 0.32
N LEU A 69 26.30 4.34 -0.98
CA LEU A 69 27.18 4.93 -1.99
C LEU A 69 26.94 6.43 -2.12
N TYR A 70 25.68 6.86 -2.20
CA TYR A 70 25.30 8.27 -2.27
C TYR A 70 25.81 9.06 -1.05
N LEU A 71 25.60 8.53 0.16
CA LEU A 71 26.08 9.13 1.42
C LEU A 71 27.61 9.23 1.50
N THR A 72 28.33 8.36 0.79
CA THR A 72 29.79 8.37 0.75
C THR A 72 30.31 9.41 -0.23
N ILE A 73 29.67 9.52 -1.40
CA ILE A 73 30.07 10.42 -2.48
C ILE A 73 29.72 11.88 -2.16
N ILE A 74 28.54 12.13 -1.58
CA ILE A 74 28.02 13.48 -1.39
C ILE A 74 28.42 14.06 -0.02
N PRO A 75 29.29 15.10 0.02
CA PRO A 75 29.82 15.63 1.28
C PRO A 75 28.75 16.29 2.17
N SER A 76 27.75 16.95 1.57
CA SER A 76 26.68 17.62 2.30
C SER A 76 25.89 16.62 3.15
N THR A 77 25.55 15.46 2.58
CA THR A 77 24.79 14.43 3.29
C THR A 77 25.63 13.77 4.38
N LYS A 78 26.91 13.52 4.11
CA LYS A 78 27.89 13.05 5.10
C LYS A 78 28.02 13.99 6.30
N GLN A 79 28.03 15.30 6.06
CA GLN A 79 28.11 16.30 7.13
C GLN A 79 26.83 16.32 7.98
N ILE A 80 25.65 16.24 7.36
CA ILE A 80 24.37 16.13 8.08
C ILE A 80 24.37 14.93 9.04
N LEU A 81 24.79 13.75 8.56
CA LEU A 81 24.84 12.54 9.39
C LEU A 81 25.85 12.66 10.53
N LYS A 82 27.04 13.24 10.27
CA LYS A 82 28.04 13.49 11.31
C LYS A 82 27.51 14.43 12.40
N ASN A 83 26.87 15.53 12.01
CA ASN A 83 26.30 16.50 12.95
C ASN A 83 25.21 15.88 13.83
N LYS A 84 24.49 14.87 13.31
CA LYS A 84 23.46 14.13 14.05
C LYS A 84 24.00 12.86 14.75
N ASN A 85 25.31 12.63 14.76
CA ASN A 85 25.95 11.43 15.32
C ASN A 85 25.40 10.11 14.76
N LEU A 86 24.99 10.10 13.48
CA LEU A 86 24.43 8.91 12.82
C LEU A 86 25.49 8.16 12.02
N LYS A 87 25.55 6.84 12.23
CA LYS A 87 26.36 5.95 11.38
C LYS A 87 25.69 5.79 10.01
N MET A 88 26.46 5.98 8.93
CA MET A 88 25.97 5.92 7.55
C MET A 88 25.27 4.60 7.22
N PHE A 89 25.90 3.47 7.55
CA PHE A 89 25.35 2.15 7.26
C PHE A 89 24.02 1.91 7.98
N THR A 90 23.94 2.26 9.26
CA THR A 90 22.71 2.16 10.05
C THR A 90 21.60 3.04 9.46
N PHE A 91 21.93 4.26 9.06
CA PHE A 91 20.98 5.16 8.41
C PHE A 91 20.46 4.58 7.08
N SER A 92 21.35 4.07 6.22
CA SER A 92 20.96 3.47 4.94
C SER A 92 20.05 2.26 5.11
N VAL A 93 20.43 1.32 6.00
CA VAL A 93 19.66 0.11 6.26
C VAL A 93 18.28 0.46 6.81
N PHE A 94 18.23 1.29 7.85
CA PHE A 94 16.97 1.65 8.49
C PHE A 94 16.05 2.40 7.53
N THR A 95 16.58 3.39 6.82
CA THR A 95 15.80 4.19 5.86
C THR A 95 15.23 3.28 4.77
N ILE A 96 16.05 2.47 4.11
CA ILE A 96 15.56 1.62 3.01
C ILE A 96 14.51 0.61 3.47
N VAL A 97 14.71 -0.05 4.62
CA VAL A 97 13.72 -1.00 5.16
C VAL A 97 12.42 -0.26 5.49
N SER A 98 12.49 0.93 6.08
CA SER A 98 11.33 1.74 6.43
C SER A 98 10.57 2.24 5.19
N THR A 99 11.30 2.81 4.21
CA THR A 99 10.75 3.29 2.93
C THR A 99 10.08 2.16 2.17
N PHE A 100 10.74 1.00 2.05
CA PHE A 100 10.20 -0.16 1.33
C PHE A 100 8.97 -0.75 2.05
N ALA A 101 9.01 -0.86 3.38
CA ALA A 101 7.87 -1.33 4.17
C ALA A 101 6.74 -0.28 4.30
N SER A 102 6.96 0.94 3.79
CA SER A 102 6.07 2.09 3.93
C SER A 102 5.73 2.42 5.38
N CYS A 103 6.76 2.47 6.24
CA CYS A 103 6.61 2.77 7.67
C CYS A 103 6.77 4.26 8.00
N GLY A 104 7.48 5.03 7.19
CA GLY A 104 7.66 6.49 7.37
C GLY A 104 8.63 6.89 8.47
N PHE A 105 9.29 5.92 9.10
CA PHE A 105 10.31 6.18 10.10
C PHE A 105 11.64 6.48 9.43
N VAL A 106 12.28 7.58 9.84
CA VAL A 106 13.63 7.95 9.44
C VAL A 106 14.43 8.20 10.71
N PRO A 107 15.74 7.88 10.77
CA PRO A 107 16.58 8.08 11.96
C PRO A 107 16.88 9.55 12.29
N THR A 108 16.03 10.48 11.84
CA THR A 108 16.14 11.92 12.05
C THR A 108 14.81 12.44 12.62
N ASN A 109 14.89 13.35 13.60
CA ASN A 109 13.70 13.90 14.26
C ASN A 109 12.81 14.68 13.29
N GLU A 110 13.41 15.35 12.32
CA GLU A 110 12.75 16.19 11.31
C GLU A 110 12.37 15.39 10.05
N ASN A 111 12.41 14.05 10.10
CA ASN A 111 12.17 13.19 8.94
C ASN A 111 13.11 13.57 7.77
N MET A 112 12.64 13.50 6.51
CA MET A 112 13.42 13.84 5.32
C MET A 112 13.58 15.34 5.05
N ILE A 113 13.06 16.23 5.90
CA ILE A 113 13.17 17.69 5.72
C ILE A 113 14.65 18.13 5.70
N VAL A 114 15.49 17.50 6.52
CA VAL A 114 16.94 17.77 6.57
C VAL A 114 17.63 17.48 5.24
N PHE A 115 17.05 16.58 4.44
CA PHE A 115 17.56 16.17 3.15
C PHE A 115 16.85 16.84 1.97
N LYS A 116 16.02 17.87 2.20
CA LYS A 116 15.21 18.51 1.14
C LYS A 116 16.00 19.01 -0.08
N LYS A 117 17.27 19.41 0.11
CA LYS A 117 18.16 19.83 -1.00
C LYS A 117 18.86 18.66 -1.71
N ASN A 118 18.91 17.48 -1.08
CA ASN A 118 19.61 16.31 -1.62
C ASN A 118 18.68 15.51 -2.55
N SER A 119 18.38 16.09 -3.71
CA SER A 119 17.46 15.50 -4.69
C SER A 119 17.84 14.09 -5.13
N GLY A 120 19.14 13.77 -5.17
CA GLY A 120 19.61 12.44 -5.52
C GLY A 120 19.14 11.37 -4.53
N LEU A 121 19.18 11.65 -3.23
CA LEU A 121 18.67 10.73 -2.21
C LEU A 121 17.16 10.51 -2.39
N LEU A 122 16.39 11.59 -2.56
CA LEU A 122 14.94 11.52 -2.76
C LEU A 122 14.58 10.69 -4.00
N LEU A 123 15.31 10.88 -5.10
CA LEU A 123 15.10 10.15 -6.34
C LEU A 123 15.40 8.65 -6.19
N MET A 124 16.33 8.27 -5.32
CA MET A 124 16.62 6.85 -5.04
C MET A 124 15.54 6.19 -4.16
N LEU A 125 14.89 6.96 -3.29
CA LEU A 125 13.83 6.48 -2.42
C LEU A 125 12.48 6.37 -3.14
N ILE A 126 12.19 7.25 -4.11
CA ILE A 126 10.93 7.24 -4.88
C ILE A 126 10.59 5.85 -5.44
N PRO A 127 11.48 5.16 -6.18
CA PRO A 127 11.20 3.81 -6.67
C PRO A 127 10.98 2.81 -5.53
N GLN A 128 11.71 2.93 -4.41
CA GLN A 128 11.56 2.02 -3.27
C GLN A 128 10.17 2.14 -2.64
N VAL A 129 9.65 3.36 -2.49
CA VAL A 129 8.29 3.61 -2.01
C VAL A 129 7.25 2.95 -2.92
N LEU A 130 7.35 3.20 -4.24
CA LEU A 130 6.38 2.67 -5.20
C LEU A 130 6.43 1.14 -5.27
N LEU A 131 7.63 0.56 -5.32
CA LEU A 131 7.83 -0.89 -5.45
C LEU A 131 7.57 -1.65 -4.15
N GLY A 132 7.65 -0.98 -3.00
CA GLY A 132 7.32 -1.57 -1.70
C GLY A 132 5.81 -1.71 -1.47
N ASN A 133 5.00 -0.82 -2.06
CA ASN A 133 3.57 -0.75 -1.76
C ASN A 133 2.68 -0.64 -3.01
N THR A 134 2.51 0.56 -3.58
CA THR A 134 1.47 0.83 -4.60
C THR A 134 1.67 0.09 -5.92
N LEU A 135 2.91 0.01 -6.41
CA LEU A 135 3.30 -0.69 -7.63
C LEU A 135 3.90 -2.08 -7.38
N TYR A 136 3.84 -2.58 -6.14
CA TYR A 136 4.28 -3.94 -5.83
C TYR A 136 3.58 -5.00 -6.71
N PRO A 137 2.23 -5.05 -6.84
CA PRO A 137 1.56 -6.04 -7.68
C PRO A 137 1.96 -6.05 -9.18
N PRO A 138 1.95 -4.90 -9.91
CA PRO A 138 2.34 -4.90 -11.32
C PRO A 138 3.82 -5.22 -11.50
N PHE A 139 4.70 -4.74 -10.61
CA PHE A 139 6.13 -5.01 -10.73
C PHE A 139 6.47 -6.46 -10.42
N LEU A 140 5.85 -7.08 -9.43
CA LEU A 140 5.97 -8.52 -9.17
C LEU A 140 5.56 -9.35 -10.40
N ARG A 141 4.43 -9.00 -11.03
CA ARG A 141 3.97 -9.67 -12.26
C ARG A 141 4.98 -9.49 -13.40
N PHE A 142 5.55 -8.30 -13.54
CA PHE A 142 6.60 -8.02 -14.51
C PHE A 142 7.85 -8.89 -14.25
N CYS A 143 8.30 -9.02 -13.00
CA CYS A 143 9.41 -9.90 -12.63
C CYS A 143 9.14 -11.36 -13.02
N ILE A 144 7.95 -11.90 -12.72
CA ILE A 144 7.58 -13.28 -13.09
C ILE A 144 7.57 -13.45 -14.61
N TRP A 145 7.09 -12.47 -15.37
CA TRP A 145 7.11 -12.49 -16.83
C TRP A 145 8.53 -12.49 -17.40
N VAL A 146 9.41 -11.63 -16.86
CA VAL A 146 10.83 -11.58 -17.23
C VAL A 146 11.50 -12.93 -16.95
N LEU A 147 11.32 -13.49 -15.75
CA LEU A 147 11.88 -14.79 -15.38
C LEU A 147 11.32 -15.92 -16.27
N GLY A 148 10.04 -15.88 -16.61
CA GLY A 148 9.42 -16.84 -17.53
C GLY A 148 10.02 -16.77 -18.93
N LYS A 149 10.38 -15.57 -19.41
CA LYS A 149 11.03 -15.39 -20.71
C LYS A 149 12.47 -15.88 -20.73
N PHE A 150 13.24 -15.65 -19.66
CA PHE A 150 14.65 -16.05 -19.58
C PHE A 150 14.83 -17.53 -19.24
N TYR A 151 14.10 -18.06 -18.26
CA TYR A 151 14.29 -19.42 -17.74
C TYR A 151 13.32 -20.44 -18.33
N LYS A 152 12.33 -20.02 -19.14
CA LYS A 152 11.31 -20.88 -19.80
C LYS A 152 10.62 -21.89 -18.86
N LYS A 153 10.47 -21.52 -17.59
CA LYS A 153 9.84 -22.36 -16.56
C LYS A 153 8.32 -22.42 -16.76
N LYS A 154 7.75 -23.64 -16.72
CA LYS A 154 6.31 -23.89 -16.89
C LYS A 154 5.48 -23.22 -15.79
N GLU A 155 6.06 -23.11 -14.61
CA GLU A 155 5.52 -22.49 -13.39
C GLU A 155 5.23 -20.99 -13.60
N CYS A 156 6.11 -20.26 -14.30
CA CYS A 156 5.87 -18.84 -14.61
C CYS A 156 4.64 -18.65 -15.50
N GLY A 157 4.49 -19.52 -16.51
CA GLY A 157 3.31 -19.52 -17.38
C GLY A 157 2.02 -19.82 -16.61
N TYR A 158 2.09 -20.79 -15.69
CA TYR A 158 0.97 -21.13 -14.81
C TYR A 158 0.56 -19.95 -13.91
N LEU A 159 1.52 -19.32 -13.23
CA LEU A 159 1.29 -18.16 -12.34
C LEU A 159 0.65 -16.96 -13.07
N LEU A 160 1.12 -16.66 -14.28
CA LEU A 160 0.61 -15.51 -15.04
C LEU A 160 -0.79 -15.73 -15.61
N LYS A 161 -1.15 -16.99 -15.90
CA LYS A 161 -2.45 -17.39 -16.46
C LYS A 161 -3.51 -17.62 -15.39
N HIS A 162 -3.14 -18.24 -14.27
CA HIS A 162 -4.05 -18.63 -13.18
C HIS A 162 -3.85 -17.81 -11.90
N SER A 163 -3.68 -16.49 -12.03
CA SER A 163 -3.35 -15.60 -10.91
C SER A 163 -4.40 -15.61 -9.77
N GLU A 164 -5.67 -15.90 -10.07
CA GLU A 164 -6.74 -15.98 -9.06
C GLU A 164 -6.76 -17.32 -8.30
N GLU A 165 -6.37 -18.42 -8.94
CA GLU A 165 -6.41 -19.78 -8.35
C GLU A 165 -5.26 -20.03 -7.37
N VAL A 166 -4.15 -19.30 -7.56
CA VAL A 166 -2.98 -19.30 -6.68
C VAL A 166 -3.31 -18.66 -5.32
N GLY A 167 -4.35 -17.83 -5.23
CA GLY A 167 -4.82 -17.24 -3.96
C GLY A 167 -3.92 -16.13 -3.39
N TYR A 168 -2.84 -15.76 -4.06
CA TYR A 168 -1.97 -14.67 -3.62
C TYR A 168 -2.55 -13.31 -4.02
N LYS A 169 -3.13 -12.59 -3.04
CA LYS A 169 -3.87 -11.32 -3.26
C LYS A 169 -3.08 -10.23 -4.00
N HIS A 170 -1.74 -10.28 -3.97
CA HIS A 170 -0.90 -9.29 -4.65
C HIS A 170 -0.51 -9.68 -6.08
N LEU A 171 -0.85 -10.88 -6.55
CA LEU A 171 -0.66 -11.27 -7.95
C LEU A 171 -1.92 -10.92 -8.75
N LEU A 172 -1.96 -9.70 -9.28
CA LEU A 172 -3.11 -9.23 -10.05
C LEU A 172 -3.13 -9.81 -11.47
N LYS A 173 -4.34 -9.90 -12.04
CA LYS A 173 -4.57 -10.15 -13.47
C LYS A 173 -3.90 -9.07 -14.31
N GLY A 174 -3.39 -9.42 -15.49
CA GLY A 174 -2.64 -8.49 -16.35
C GLY A 174 -3.36 -7.18 -16.66
N LYS A 175 -4.66 -7.23 -17.00
CA LYS A 175 -5.48 -6.03 -17.24
C LYS A 175 -5.60 -5.14 -15.99
N HIS A 176 -5.86 -5.76 -14.83
CA HIS A 176 -5.94 -5.05 -13.55
C HIS A 176 -4.60 -4.41 -13.16
N SER A 177 -3.47 -5.08 -13.40
CA SER A 177 -2.14 -4.52 -13.17
C SER A 177 -1.92 -3.24 -13.99
N VAL A 178 -2.28 -3.24 -15.27
CA VAL A 178 -2.14 -2.05 -16.14
C VAL A 178 -3.05 -0.91 -15.68
N PHE A 179 -4.30 -1.22 -15.31
CA PHE A 179 -5.23 -0.20 -14.82
C PHE A 179 -4.83 0.39 -13.47
N LEU A 180 -4.23 -0.42 -12.59
CA LEU A 180 -3.65 0.06 -11.34
C LEU A 180 -2.48 1.01 -11.63
N VAL A 181 -1.56 0.64 -12.51
CA VAL A 181 -0.45 1.51 -12.93
C VAL A 181 -0.97 2.84 -13.48
N ALA A 182 -1.93 2.80 -14.41
CA ALA A 182 -2.55 4.01 -14.97
C ALA A 182 -3.21 4.89 -13.90
N THR A 183 -3.89 4.28 -12.92
CA THR A 183 -4.53 5.01 -11.81
C THR A 183 -3.49 5.65 -10.89
N VAL A 184 -2.42 4.93 -10.53
CA VAL A 184 -1.35 5.45 -9.67
C VAL A 184 -0.67 6.65 -10.31
N PHE A 185 -0.30 6.55 -11.59
CA PHE A 185 0.30 7.67 -12.32
C PHE A 185 -0.67 8.83 -12.51
N GLY A 186 -1.96 8.56 -12.82
CA GLY A 186 -2.98 9.60 -12.94
C GLY A 186 -3.16 10.41 -11.65
N LEU A 187 -3.31 9.73 -10.51
CA LEU A 187 -3.41 10.39 -9.20
C LEU A 187 -2.13 11.16 -8.84
N LEU A 188 -0.96 10.63 -9.21
CA LEU A 188 0.31 11.30 -8.97
C LEU A 188 0.44 12.59 -9.78
N VAL A 189 0.07 12.57 -11.07
CA VAL A 189 0.07 13.76 -11.92
C VAL A 189 -0.86 14.82 -11.33
N VAL A 190 -2.09 14.45 -10.94
CA VAL A 190 -3.03 15.39 -10.31
C VAL A 190 -2.44 16.00 -9.04
N GLN A 191 -1.83 15.19 -8.17
CA GLN A 191 -1.20 15.70 -6.94
C GLN A 191 -0.04 16.65 -7.22
N VAL A 192 0.89 16.27 -8.08
CA VAL A 192 2.05 17.10 -8.42
C VAL A 192 1.61 18.40 -9.07
N THR A 193 0.63 18.36 -9.98
CA THR A 193 0.09 19.56 -10.62
C THR A 193 -0.54 20.50 -9.58
N LEU A 194 -1.43 20.00 -8.72
CA LEU A 194 -2.07 20.83 -7.69
C LEU A 194 -1.06 21.40 -6.69
N PHE A 195 -0.08 20.59 -6.26
CA PHE A 195 0.98 21.05 -5.37
C PHE A 195 1.81 22.17 -6.03
N CYS A 196 2.23 21.99 -7.29
CA CYS A 196 2.95 23.03 -8.01
C CYS A 196 2.12 24.31 -8.23
N LEU A 197 0.80 24.19 -8.42
CA LEU A 197 -0.07 25.36 -8.58
C LEU A 197 -0.25 26.13 -7.27
N MET A 198 -0.33 25.44 -6.13
CA MET A 198 -0.70 26.06 -4.86
C MET A 198 0.51 26.44 -3.99
N ASP A 199 1.54 25.60 -3.97
CA ASP A 199 2.58 25.65 -2.93
C ASP A 199 4.00 25.83 -3.49
N TRP A 200 4.18 26.13 -4.79
CA TRP A 200 5.51 26.32 -5.40
C TRP A 200 6.34 27.44 -4.78
N ASN A 201 5.66 28.49 -4.28
CA ASN A 201 6.28 29.65 -3.63
C ASN A 201 6.11 29.62 -2.10
N SER A 202 5.68 28.50 -1.53
CA SER A 202 5.54 28.32 -0.09
C SER A 202 6.89 28.42 0.63
N GLU A 203 6.84 28.75 1.92
CA GLU A 203 8.05 28.82 2.76
C GLU A 203 8.75 27.47 2.90
N GLY A 204 7.99 26.36 2.86
CA GLY A 204 8.54 25.00 2.93
C GLY A 204 9.54 24.69 1.81
N LEU A 205 9.27 25.20 0.60
CA LEU A 205 10.10 25.03 -0.59
C LEU A 205 11.09 26.19 -0.84
N LYS A 206 11.16 27.16 0.09
CA LYS A 206 12.06 28.31 -0.05
C LYS A 206 13.53 27.87 0.03
N GLY A 207 14.35 28.45 -0.82
CA GLY A 207 15.79 28.17 -0.89
C GLY A 207 16.17 26.89 -1.65
N MET A 208 15.22 26.28 -2.37
CA MET A 208 15.44 25.17 -3.30
C MET A 208 15.40 25.67 -4.75
N ASN A 209 16.23 25.10 -5.61
CA ASN A 209 16.18 25.37 -7.05
C ASN A 209 14.96 24.68 -7.70
N ASN A 210 14.62 25.02 -8.95
CA ASN A 210 13.43 24.48 -9.62
C ASN A 210 13.44 22.94 -9.75
N TYR A 211 14.62 22.35 -9.94
CA TYR A 211 14.79 20.89 -10.04
C TYR A 211 14.55 20.20 -8.69
N GLU A 212 15.14 20.74 -7.62
CA GLU A 212 14.96 20.30 -6.23
C GLU A 212 13.50 20.42 -5.82
N LYS A 213 12.83 21.53 -6.17
CA LYS A 213 11.40 21.71 -5.91
C LYS A 213 10.58 20.63 -6.59
N LEU A 214 10.81 20.38 -7.88
CA LEU A 214 10.06 19.38 -8.63
C LEU A 214 10.22 17.97 -8.03
N ILE A 215 11.45 17.57 -7.70
CA ILE A 215 11.73 16.27 -7.07
C ILE A 215 11.12 16.21 -5.67
N GLY A 216 11.20 17.30 -4.91
CA GLY A 216 10.59 17.38 -3.59
C GLY A 216 9.08 17.22 -3.62
N VAL A 217 8.41 17.94 -4.52
CA VAL A 217 6.95 17.83 -4.74
C VAL A 217 6.56 16.43 -5.17
N LEU A 218 7.32 15.82 -6.08
CA LEU A 218 7.12 14.45 -6.52
C LEU A 218 7.26 13.47 -5.34
N PHE A 219 8.32 13.61 -4.54
CA PHE A 219 8.57 12.78 -3.37
C PHE A 219 7.44 12.91 -2.34
N GLN A 220 7.02 14.14 -2.01
CA GLN A 220 5.94 14.38 -1.06
C GLN A 220 4.60 13.81 -1.54
N SER A 221 4.31 13.93 -2.84
CA SER A 221 3.09 13.42 -3.47
C SER A 221 3.03 11.89 -3.51
N ILE A 222 4.18 11.22 -3.63
CA ILE A 222 4.27 9.75 -3.57
C ILE A 222 4.09 9.27 -2.13
N ASN A 223 4.73 9.94 -1.17
CA ASN A 223 4.68 9.57 0.25
C ASN A 223 3.31 9.78 0.91
N SER A 224 2.44 10.60 0.31
CA SER A 224 1.04 10.79 0.76
C SER A 224 0.23 9.49 0.73
N ARG A 225 0.64 8.51 -0.08
CA ARG A 225 -0.02 7.20 -0.19
C ARG A 225 0.65 6.14 0.67
N HIS A 226 0.43 6.26 1.98
CA HIS A 226 0.77 5.28 3.03
C HIS A 226 2.25 5.11 3.40
N THR A 227 3.15 6.03 3.04
CA THR A 227 4.57 5.91 3.43
C THR A 227 5.02 6.91 4.46
N GLY A 228 4.53 8.15 4.45
CA GLY A 228 4.72 9.05 5.59
C GLY A 228 6.03 9.82 5.67
N GLU A 229 6.96 9.65 4.72
CA GLU A 229 8.19 10.45 4.71
C GLU A 229 7.91 11.86 4.19
N THR A 230 8.30 12.87 4.96
CA THR A 230 8.01 14.28 4.67
C THR A 230 9.28 15.07 4.40
N ILE A 231 9.27 15.87 3.33
CA ILE A 231 10.37 16.79 2.99
C ILE A 231 10.05 18.26 3.27
N VAL A 232 8.77 18.56 3.50
CA VAL A 232 8.26 19.87 3.88
C VAL A 232 7.40 19.70 5.11
N ASP A 233 7.33 20.75 5.93
CA ASP A 233 6.35 20.80 6.99
C ASP A 233 4.94 20.88 6.38
N ILE A 234 4.15 19.85 6.63
CA ILE A 234 2.76 19.73 6.14
C ILE A 234 1.93 20.91 6.64
N SER A 235 2.26 21.43 7.82
CA SER A 235 1.52 22.48 8.50
C SER A 235 1.55 23.83 7.76
N ILE A 236 2.53 24.04 6.88
CA ILE A 236 2.74 25.28 6.10
C ILE A 236 2.04 25.21 4.74
N LEU A 237 1.62 24.01 4.31
CA LEU A 237 0.99 23.81 3.02
C LEU A 237 -0.41 24.43 2.97
N SER A 238 -0.84 24.77 1.76
CA SER A 238 -2.20 25.25 1.52
C SER A 238 -3.26 24.26 2.02
N GLN A 239 -4.38 24.81 2.52
CA GLN A 239 -5.48 24.00 3.07
C GLN A 239 -6.06 23.03 2.03
N ALA A 240 -6.07 23.42 0.75
CA ALA A 240 -6.49 22.56 -0.36
C ALA A 240 -5.59 21.31 -0.50
N MET A 241 -4.27 21.47 -0.32
CA MET A 241 -3.34 20.35 -0.35
C MET A 241 -3.51 19.41 0.84
N LEU A 242 -3.85 19.93 2.03
CA LEU A 242 -4.17 19.09 3.18
C LEU A 242 -5.39 18.21 2.94
N VAL A 243 -6.45 18.78 2.35
CA VAL A 243 -7.65 18.03 1.95
C VAL A 243 -7.32 16.97 0.90
N LEU A 244 -6.45 17.30 -0.06
CA LEU A 244 -5.98 16.34 -1.07
C LEU A 244 -5.21 15.19 -0.42
N PHE A 245 -4.31 15.48 0.54
CA PHE A 245 -3.59 14.45 1.28
C PHE A 245 -4.51 13.59 2.12
N VAL A 246 -5.51 14.17 2.79
CA VAL A 246 -6.56 13.41 3.49
C VAL A 246 -7.22 12.39 2.56
N LEU A 247 -7.61 12.80 1.35
CA LEU A 247 -8.17 11.88 0.36
C LEU A 247 -7.17 10.77 -0.01
N MET A 248 -5.92 11.12 -0.29
CA MET A 248 -4.90 10.17 -0.75
C MET A 248 -4.49 9.16 0.33
N MET A 249 -4.48 9.58 1.60
CA MET A 249 -4.22 8.73 2.76
C MET A 249 -5.37 7.77 3.04
N TYR A 250 -6.61 8.17 2.72
CA TYR A 250 -7.78 7.33 2.87
C TYR A 250 -7.87 6.25 1.78
N LEU A 251 -7.53 6.60 0.53
CA LEU A 251 -7.61 5.69 -0.62
C LEU A 251 -6.65 4.49 -0.47
N PRO A 252 -7.14 3.24 -0.51
CA PRO A 252 -6.29 2.05 -0.43
C PRO A 252 -5.16 2.04 -1.47
N PRO A 253 -4.03 1.34 -1.24
CA PRO A 253 -2.89 1.34 -2.16
C PRO A 253 -3.23 0.76 -3.54
N TYR A 254 -4.16 -0.19 -3.62
CA TYR A 254 -4.57 -0.89 -4.86
C TYR A 254 -5.85 -0.34 -5.50
N THR A 255 -6.22 0.91 -5.23
CA THR A 255 -7.35 1.56 -5.91
C THR A 255 -7.12 1.65 -7.42
N SER A 256 -8.12 1.23 -8.19
CA SER A 256 -8.18 1.42 -9.64
C SER A 256 -9.53 2.03 -9.99
N PHE A 257 -9.52 3.17 -10.71
CA PHE A 257 -10.73 3.90 -11.08
C PHE A 257 -11.30 3.48 -12.45
N LEU A 258 -10.59 2.60 -13.17
CA LEU A 258 -11.03 2.12 -14.49
C LEU A 258 -12.04 0.97 -14.34
N PRO A 259 -13.18 1.01 -15.08
CA PRO A 259 -14.24 0.03 -14.92
C PRO A 259 -13.78 -1.36 -15.37
N LEU A 260 -13.81 -2.30 -14.44
CA LEU A 260 -13.60 -3.72 -14.70
C LEU A 260 -14.90 -4.45 -14.42
N LYS A 261 -15.48 -5.03 -15.48
CA LYS A 261 -16.75 -5.77 -15.48
C LYS A 261 -16.72 -7.06 -14.63
N ASP A 262 -15.57 -7.42 -14.06
CA ASP A 262 -15.33 -8.71 -13.40
C ASP A 262 -15.35 -8.65 -11.85
N SER A 263 -15.43 -7.46 -11.24
CA SER A 263 -15.44 -7.30 -9.78
C SER A 263 -16.73 -7.83 -9.10
N GLU A 264 -17.77 -8.12 -9.88
CA GLU A 264 -19.01 -8.71 -9.33
C GLU A 264 -18.82 -10.15 -8.84
N ILE A 265 -17.91 -10.93 -9.42
CA ILE A 265 -17.84 -12.38 -9.21
C ILE A 265 -17.17 -12.73 -7.87
N SER A 266 -16.11 -12.00 -7.46
CA SER A 266 -15.46 -12.24 -6.16
C SER A 266 -16.33 -11.79 -4.98
N SER A 267 -17.07 -10.68 -5.14
CA SER A 267 -18.02 -10.21 -4.12
C SER A 267 -19.20 -11.17 -3.93
N LYS A 268 -19.68 -11.80 -5.02
CA LYS A 268 -20.78 -12.77 -4.97
C LYS A 268 -20.38 -14.08 -4.29
N ARG A 269 -19.14 -14.54 -4.44
CA ARG A 269 -18.66 -15.80 -3.85
C ARG A 269 -18.47 -15.70 -2.33
N MET A 270 -18.07 -14.53 -1.81
CA MET A 270 -17.98 -14.26 -0.35
C MET A 270 -19.34 -14.00 0.30
N LYS A 271 -20.33 -13.49 -0.45
CA LYS A 271 -21.69 -13.24 0.05
C LYS A 271 -22.47 -14.48 0.48
N LYS A 272 -22.12 -15.67 -0.03
CA LYS A 272 -22.92 -16.89 0.21
C LYS A 272 -22.67 -17.53 1.59
N THR A 273 -21.64 -17.09 2.32
CA THR A 273 -21.15 -17.79 3.54
C THR A 273 -21.60 -17.17 4.86
N ARG A 274 -22.28 -16.01 4.88
CA ARG A 274 -22.72 -15.39 6.15
C ARG A 274 -24.23 -15.21 6.22
N GLY A 275 -24.81 -15.91 7.19
CA GLY A 275 -26.23 -15.86 7.52
C GLY A 275 -26.69 -14.47 7.95
N LYS A 276 -28.00 -14.30 7.76
CA LYS A 276 -28.88 -13.13 7.89
C LYS A 276 -28.89 -12.35 9.23
N VAL A 277 -27.87 -12.46 10.10
CA VAL A 277 -28.01 -12.05 11.52
C VAL A 277 -27.11 -10.88 11.95
N SER A 278 -26.15 -10.40 11.15
CA SER A 278 -25.26 -9.27 11.54
C SER A 278 -25.36 -8.01 10.66
N GLU A 279 -26.44 -7.82 9.92
CA GLU A 279 -26.56 -6.70 8.97
C GLU A 279 -26.91 -5.35 9.61
N ASN A 280 -27.39 -5.31 10.87
CA ASN A 280 -27.89 -4.07 11.48
C ASN A 280 -26.87 -3.26 12.30
N LEU A 281 -25.65 -3.76 12.53
CA LEU A 281 -24.64 -3.08 13.37
C LEU A 281 -23.33 -2.74 12.63
N ILE A 282 -23.18 -3.11 11.36
CA ILE A 282 -21.96 -2.84 10.61
C ILE A 282 -22.08 -1.46 9.95
N PHE A 283 -21.63 -0.43 10.66
CA PHE A 283 -21.47 0.92 10.12
C PHE A 283 -20.43 0.96 8.98
N SER A 284 -20.57 1.92 8.07
CA SER A 284 -19.59 2.15 6.98
C SER A 284 -18.22 2.57 7.55
N GLN A 285 -17.12 2.30 6.82
CA GLN A 285 -15.76 2.72 7.21
C GLN A 285 -15.68 4.21 7.51
N LEU A 286 -16.36 5.02 6.70
CA LEU A 286 -16.40 6.46 6.89
C LEU A 286 -17.11 6.85 8.18
N SER A 287 -18.15 6.10 8.57
CA SER A 287 -18.87 6.35 9.83
C SER A 287 -17.99 6.10 11.04
N TYR A 288 -17.19 5.03 11.05
CA TYR A 288 -16.22 4.80 12.14
C TYR A 288 -15.18 5.92 12.24
N LEU A 289 -14.65 6.37 11.09
CA LEU A 289 -13.73 7.51 11.05
C LEU A 289 -14.38 8.78 11.60
N THR A 290 -15.60 9.09 11.19
CA THR A 290 -16.34 10.24 11.72
C THR A 290 -16.56 10.14 13.22
N ILE A 291 -16.90 8.96 13.74
CA ILE A 291 -17.03 8.73 15.19
C ILE A 291 -15.70 9.00 15.91
N PHE A 292 -14.59 8.47 15.41
CA PHE A 292 -13.27 8.73 16.01
C PHE A 292 -12.88 10.21 15.98
N ILE A 293 -13.15 10.91 14.87
CA ILE A 293 -12.91 12.35 14.77
C ILE A 293 -13.76 13.11 15.82
N ILE A 294 -15.04 12.76 15.97
CA ILE A 294 -15.92 13.37 16.98
C ILE A 294 -15.38 13.11 18.39
N LEU A 295 -14.96 11.88 18.70
CA LEU A 295 -14.41 11.52 20.00
C LEU A 295 -13.15 12.34 20.32
N VAL A 296 -12.22 12.46 19.37
CA VAL A 296 -11.01 13.28 19.53
C VAL A 296 -11.36 14.76 19.73
N CYS A 297 -12.32 15.30 18.97
CA CYS A 297 -12.78 16.67 19.17
C CYS A 297 -13.41 16.89 20.55
N ILE A 298 -14.04 15.88 21.14
CA ILE A 298 -14.58 15.94 22.50
C ILE A 298 -13.45 15.91 23.54
N THR A 299 -12.47 15.00 23.39
CA THR A 299 -11.36 14.90 24.36
C THR A 299 -10.47 16.13 24.33
N GLU A 300 -10.18 16.67 23.14
CA GLU A 300 -9.34 17.87 22.98
C GLU A 300 -10.13 19.18 22.98
N ARG A 301 -11.39 19.19 23.44
CA ARG A 301 -12.27 20.39 23.32
C ARG A 301 -11.70 21.66 23.96
N LYS A 302 -10.88 21.51 25.01
CA LYS A 302 -10.25 22.65 25.71
C LYS A 302 -9.19 23.29 24.82
N LYS A 303 -8.28 22.48 24.27
CA LYS A 303 -7.22 22.95 23.36
C LYS A 303 -7.77 23.49 22.04
N LEU A 304 -8.85 22.90 21.53
CA LEU A 304 -9.59 23.44 20.37
C LEU A 304 -10.10 24.87 20.59
N LYS A 305 -10.36 25.28 21.85
CA LYS A 305 -10.78 26.63 22.20
C LYS A 305 -9.59 27.54 22.51
N GLU A 306 -8.58 27.02 23.20
CA GLU A 306 -7.44 27.79 23.71
C GLU A 306 -6.37 28.04 22.64
N ASP A 307 -6.15 27.10 21.73
CA ASP A 307 -5.14 27.17 20.67
C ASP A 307 -5.73 26.73 19.30
N PRO A 308 -6.67 27.51 18.73
CA PRO A 308 -7.44 27.12 17.55
C PRO A 308 -6.62 27.06 16.25
N LEU A 309 -5.44 27.69 16.20
CA LEU A 309 -4.59 27.67 15.00
C LEU A 309 -3.83 26.34 14.88
N ASN A 310 -3.35 25.78 15.98
CA ASN A 310 -2.79 24.42 16.00
C ASN A 310 -3.89 23.36 16.11
N PHE A 311 -4.81 23.52 17.07
CA PHE A 311 -5.95 22.63 17.27
C PHE A 311 -7.15 23.10 16.48
N ASN A 312 -7.20 22.73 15.20
CA ASN A 312 -8.38 22.88 14.37
C ASN A 312 -8.87 21.51 13.87
N VAL A 313 -10.13 21.48 13.41
CA VAL A 313 -10.77 20.24 12.95
C VAL A 313 -10.04 19.63 11.76
N LEU A 314 -9.48 20.44 10.84
CA LEU A 314 -8.75 19.90 9.69
C LEU A 314 -7.46 19.18 10.10
N ASN A 315 -6.68 19.74 11.03
CA ASN A 315 -5.48 19.11 11.57
C ASN A 315 -5.83 17.81 12.30
N ILE A 316 -6.92 17.79 13.08
CA ILE A 316 -7.43 16.58 13.72
C ILE A 316 -7.84 15.53 12.67
N VAL A 317 -8.58 15.93 11.63
CA VAL A 317 -9.00 15.04 10.55
C VAL A 317 -7.80 14.44 9.83
N LEU A 318 -6.79 15.27 9.50
CA LEU A 318 -5.56 14.82 8.88
C LEU A 318 -4.85 13.77 9.74
N GLU A 319 -4.72 14.03 11.03
CA GLU A 319 -4.05 13.14 11.97
C GLU A 319 -4.78 11.80 12.14
N VAL A 320 -6.12 11.83 12.31
CA VAL A 320 -6.94 10.62 12.44
C VAL A 320 -6.94 9.79 11.16
N ILE A 321 -7.02 10.43 9.99
CA ILE A 321 -7.00 9.73 8.70
C ILE A 321 -5.60 9.19 8.39
N SER A 322 -4.54 9.94 8.72
CA SER A 322 -3.16 9.47 8.65
C SER A 322 -2.95 8.24 9.54
N ALA A 323 -3.46 8.26 10.78
CA ALA A 323 -3.43 7.13 11.70
C ALA A 323 -4.18 5.91 11.14
N TYR A 324 -5.40 6.10 10.63
CA TYR A 324 -6.21 5.04 10.05
C TYR A 324 -5.62 4.46 8.74
N GLY A 325 -5.01 5.32 7.94
CA GLY A 325 -4.28 4.95 6.74
C GLY A 325 -2.93 4.32 7.03
N ASN A 326 -2.47 4.36 8.29
CA ASN A 326 -1.10 4.08 8.72
C ASN A 326 -0.07 4.79 7.83
N VAL A 327 -0.32 6.06 7.51
CA VAL A 327 0.55 6.85 6.64
C VAL A 327 1.69 7.47 7.43
N GLY A 328 1.41 8.16 8.52
CA GLY A 328 2.43 8.80 9.36
C GLY A 328 2.68 10.28 9.05
N PHE A 329 1.88 10.88 8.18
CA PHE A 329 1.83 12.34 8.04
C PHE A 329 1.21 12.98 9.28
N SER A 330 1.77 14.11 9.68
CA SER A 330 1.29 14.92 10.80
C SER A 330 1.57 16.39 10.51
N THR A 331 0.69 17.26 10.97
CA THR A 331 0.87 18.72 10.90
C THR A 331 1.80 19.26 11.98
N GLY A 332 2.26 18.41 12.90
CA GLY A 332 3.17 18.81 13.97
C GLY A 332 2.52 19.83 14.92
N TYR A 333 3.35 20.57 15.64
CA TYR A 333 2.90 21.62 16.55
C TYR A 333 3.88 22.79 16.52
N SER A 334 3.38 24.02 16.39
CA SER A 334 4.21 25.22 16.41
C SER A 334 3.73 26.21 17.45
N CYS A 335 4.65 26.62 18.34
CA CYS A 335 4.43 27.66 19.33
C CYS A 335 4.17 29.03 18.69
N GLU A 336 4.72 29.28 17.50
CA GLU A 336 4.51 30.54 16.76
C GLU A 336 3.06 30.73 16.32
N ARG A 337 2.26 29.66 16.32
CA ARG A 337 0.83 29.69 15.98
C ARG A 337 -0.06 29.86 17.19
N GLN A 338 0.48 29.95 18.41
CA GLN A 338 -0.36 30.20 19.58
C GLN A 338 -0.88 31.65 19.56
N LEU A 339 -2.19 31.81 19.76
CA LEU A 339 -2.79 33.15 19.94
C LEU A 339 -2.40 33.78 21.29
N HIS A 340 -2.24 32.94 22.31
CA HIS A 340 -1.79 33.34 23.64
C HIS A 340 -0.46 32.62 23.92
N PRO A 341 0.68 33.28 23.70
CA PRO A 341 1.97 32.63 23.82
C PRO A 341 2.24 32.22 25.27
N GLU A 342 2.40 30.93 25.51
CA GLU A 342 2.83 30.41 26.79
C GLU A 342 4.35 30.58 26.93
N ALA A 343 4.81 31.12 28.07
CA ALA A 343 6.23 31.40 28.32
C ALA A 343 7.14 30.15 28.23
N ASN A 344 6.58 28.95 28.36
CA ASN A 344 7.31 27.68 28.35
C ASN A 344 7.11 26.87 27.06
N CYS A 345 6.60 27.48 25.98
CA CYS A 345 6.39 26.77 24.72
C CYS A 345 7.70 26.63 23.93
N GLU A 346 8.14 25.38 23.75
CA GLU A 346 9.28 25.04 22.89
C GLU A 346 8.83 24.34 21.61
N ASN A 347 9.31 24.85 20.46
CA ASN A 347 9.14 24.19 19.17
C ASN A 347 9.95 22.88 19.16
N LYS A 348 9.24 21.74 19.23
CA LYS A 348 9.83 20.39 19.14
C LYS A 348 9.32 19.70 17.89
N TRP A 349 10.20 18.92 17.26
CA TRP A 349 9.86 18.05 16.13
C TRP A 349 9.12 16.81 16.62
N ILE A 350 7.88 17.03 17.05
CA ILE A 350 6.93 15.97 17.46
C ILE A 350 5.74 15.97 16.53
N GLY A 351 5.10 14.81 16.39
CA GLY A 351 3.79 14.74 15.74
C GLY A 351 2.76 15.61 16.47
N PHE A 352 1.70 16.03 15.79
CA PHE A 352 0.65 16.87 16.37
C PHE A 352 0.06 16.22 17.64
N VAL A 353 -0.08 14.90 17.62
CA VAL A 353 -0.56 14.08 18.75
C VAL A 353 0.35 14.10 19.97
N GLY A 354 1.62 14.50 19.81
CA GLY A 354 2.53 14.69 20.94
C GLY A 354 2.01 15.74 21.95
N LYS A 355 1.17 16.68 21.51
CA LYS A 355 0.52 17.67 22.36
C LYS A 355 -0.91 17.29 22.80
N TRP A 356 -1.44 16.15 22.38
CA TRP A 356 -2.79 15.71 22.76
C TRP A 356 -2.84 15.20 24.21
N SER A 357 -4.04 15.09 24.77
CA SER A 357 -4.27 14.43 26.06
C SER A 357 -4.01 12.92 25.95
N ASP A 358 -3.84 12.26 27.09
CA ASP A 358 -3.58 10.82 27.10
C ASP A 358 -4.80 10.02 26.60
N GLU A 359 -6.02 10.51 26.87
CA GLU A 359 -7.26 9.97 26.32
C GLU A 359 -7.29 10.06 24.79
N GLY A 360 -6.92 11.23 24.23
CA GLY A 360 -6.83 11.44 22.80
C GLY A 360 -5.80 10.51 22.13
N LYS A 361 -4.65 10.30 22.76
CA LYS A 361 -3.61 9.36 22.30
C LYS A 361 -4.12 7.92 22.27
N ILE A 362 -4.83 7.48 23.32
CA ILE A 362 -5.42 6.12 23.37
C ILE A 362 -6.40 5.92 22.23
N ILE A 363 -7.27 6.90 21.96
CA ILE A 363 -8.21 6.84 20.84
C ILE A 363 -7.44 6.67 19.52
N LEU A 364 -6.37 7.44 19.31
CA LEU A 364 -5.59 7.35 18.08
C LEU A 364 -4.87 6.00 17.93
N ILE A 365 -4.35 5.42 19.01
CA ILE A 365 -3.76 4.07 18.98
C ILE A 365 -4.80 3.04 18.51
N LEU A 366 -6.04 3.13 18.99
CA LEU A 366 -7.15 2.29 18.52
C LEU A 366 -7.45 2.53 17.04
N VAL A 367 -7.42 3.77 16.56
CA VAL A 367 -7.59 4.11 15.14
C VAL A 367 -6.49 3.46 14.28
N MET A 368 -5.22 3.52 14.73
CA MET A 368 -4.10 2.91 14.01
C MET A 368 -4.24 1.39 13.91
N LEU A 369 -4.64 0.74 15.01
CA LEU A 369 -4.87 -0.70 15.07
C LEU A 369 -6.05 -1.10 14.17
N PHE A 370 -7.16 -0.37 14.24
CA PHE A 370 -8.34 -0.60 13.40
C PHE A 370 -8.03 -0.39 11.92
N GLY A 371 -7.27 0.66 11.58
CA GLY A 371 -6.77 0.93 10.24
C GLY A 371 -5.93 -0.22 9.66
N ARG A 372 -5.03 -0.79 10.47
CA ARG A 372 -4.18 -1.92 10.06
C ARG A 372 -4.98 -3.22 9.91
N LEU A 373 -5.95 -3.45 10.79
CA LEU A 373 -6.77 -4.67 10.82
C LEU A 373 -8.03 -4.60 9.94
N LYS A 374 -8.29 -3.48 9.26
CA LYS A 374 -9.50 -3.30 8.41
C LYS A 374 -9.69 -4.39 7.37
N LYS A 375 -8.58 -4.98 6.87
CA LYS A 375 -8.59 -6.08 5.89
C LYS A 375 -9.11 -7.41 6.46
N PHE A 376 -9.05 -7.59 7.78
CA PHE A 376 -9.49 -8.80 8.49
C PHE A 376 -10.87 -8.62 9.13
N ASN A 377 -11.17 -7.40 9.60
CA ASN A 377 -12.43 -7.10 10.26
C ASN A 377 -13.56 -6.81 9.25
N MET A 378 -13.21 -6.29 8.07
CA MET A 378 -14.17 -5.91 7.05
C MET A 378 -13.76 -6.56 5.74
N ASP A 379 -14.45 -7.64 5.36
CA ASP A 379 -14.36 -8.30 4.07
C ASP A 379 -14.78 -7.36 2.93
N GLY A 380 -13.95 -6.34 2.64
CA GLY A 380 -14.20 -5.30 1.65
C GLY A 380 -15.46 -4.52 1.97
N GLY A 381 -15.35 -3.49 2.82
CA GLY A 381 -16.41 -2.50 3.00
C GLY A 381 -16.96 -2.07 1.64
N LYS A 382 -18.30 -2.04 1.52
CA LYS A 382 -19.04 -1.72 0.29
C LYS A 382 -18.34 -0.58 -0.46
N SER A 383 -17.76 -0.86 -1.62
CA SER A 383 -17.37 0.18 -2.56
C SER A 383 -18.66 0.89 -2.99
N TRP A 384 -18.62 2.22 -2.93
CA TRP A 384 -19.72 3.11 -3.30
C TRP A 384 -20.34 2.66 -4.63
N LYS A 385 -21.61 2.25 -4.61
CA LYS A 385 -22.45 2.32 -5.80
C LYS A 385 -22.94 3.76 -5.85
N LEU A 386 -22.21 4.60 -6.59
CA LEU A 386 -22.79 5.84 -7.08
C LEU A 386 -23.84 5.43 -8.11
N LEU A 387 -25.09 5.79 -7.82
CA LEU A 387 -26.28 5.53 -8.64
C LEU A 387 -26.16 6.16 -10.03
#